data_AF-A0A9X2MTF1-F1
#
_entry.id   AF-A0A9X2MTF1-F1
#
_cell.length_a   1.000
_cell.length_b   1.000
_cell.length_c   1.000
_cell.angle_alpha   90.00
_cell.angle_beta   90.00
_cell.angle_gamma   90.00
#
_symmetry.space_group_name_H-M   'P 1'
#
loop_
_entity.id
_entity.type
_entity.pdbx_description
1 polymer ?
#
loop_
_entity_poly.entity_id
_entity_poly.type
_entity_poly.pdbx_seq_one_letter_code
_entity_poly.pdbx_strand_id
1 'polypeptide(L)'
;MGKRLSKETQLKIVKEALAGIKVGALARMYDIHPETIRTWVRDHRDSIPVEEIPLADEHLQEMQRLQEVEQRYEKAVKVLGEKELEIEILRELLKKKDPAYLKNLK
;
A
#
# COMPACT_ATOMS: atom_id res chain seq x y z
N MET A 1 2.63 8.39 -21.25
CA MET A 1 4.09 8.27 -21.06
C MET A 1 4.31 7.20 -20.01
N GLY A 2 5.07 6.14 -20.33
CA GLY A 2 5.28 5.01 -19.42
C GLY A 2 6.06 5.43 -18.18
N LYS A 3 5.55 5.05 -17.01
CA LYS A 3 6.22 5.24 -15.71
C LYS A 3 7.59 4.56 -15.79
N ARG A 4 8.69 5.33 -15.74
CA ARG A 4 10.05 4.78 -15.68
C ARG A 4 10.22 4.15 -14.30
N LEU A 5 10.01 2.84 -14.21
CA LEU A 5 10.32 2.07 -13.02
C LEU A 5 11.83 2.03 -12.82
N SER A 6 12.26 1.98 -11.56
CA SER A 6 13.68 1.78 -11.26
C SER A 6 14.10 0.38 -11.72
N LYS A 7 15.39 0.24 -12.07
CA LYS A 7 15.96 -1.07 -12.42
C LYS A 7 15.79 -2.09 -11.29
N GLU A 8 15.80 -1.62 -10.05
CA GLU A 8 15.56 -2.46 -8.87
C GLU A 8 14.13 -3.03 -8.86
N THR A 9 13.10 -2.20 -9.11
CA THR A 9 11.72 -2.68 -9.19
C THR A 9 11.54 -3.64 -10.36
N GLN A 10 12.18 -3.37 -11.51
CA GLN A 10 12.16 -4.29 -12.64
C GLN A 10 12.74 -5.67 -12.27
N LEU A 11 13.91 -5.71 -11.62
CA LEU A 11 14.54 -6.95 -11.18
C LEU A 11 13.68 -7.69 -10.15
N LYS A 12 13.05 -6.97 -9.22
CA LYS A 12 12.11 -7.55 -8.26
C LYS A 12 10.94 -8.24 -8.96
N ILE A 13 10.32 -7.58 -9.93
CA ILE A 13 9.21 -8.15 -10.71
C ILE A 13 9.63 -9.41 -11.47
N VAL A 14 10.84 -9.43 -12.03
CA VAL A 14 11.36 -10.62 -12.72
C VAL A 14 11.56 -11.77 -11.73
N LYS A 15 12.18 -11.53 -10.57
CA LYS A 15 12.36 -12.55 -9.53
C LYS A 15 11.03 -13.14 -9.07
N GLU A 16 10.03 -12.29 -8.86
CA GLU A 16 8.66 -12.67 -8.51
C GLU A 16 7.99 -13.53 -9.61
N ALA A 17 8.19 -13.20 -10.89
CA ALA A 17 7.68 -13.99 -12.00
C ALA A 17 8.39 -15.36 -12.10
N LEU A 18 9.70 -15.41 -11.88
CA LEU A 18 10.49 -16.64 -11.86
C LEU A 18 10.14 -17.54 -10.66
N ALA A 19 9.74 -16.94 -9.53
CA ALA A 19 9.21 -17.65 -8.37
C ALA A 19 7.83 -18.30 -8.60
N GLY A 20 7.24 -18.15 -9.80
CA GLY A 20 6.01 -18.84 -10.21
C GLY A 20 4.74 -17.98 -10.16
N ILE A 21 4.85 -16.67 -9.89
CA ILE A 21 3.67 -15.79 -9.87
C ILE A 21 3.19 -15.53 -11.30
N LYS A 22 1.88 -15.60 -11.48
CA LYS A 22 1.25 -15.30 -12.77
C LYS A 22 1.53 -13.85 -13.18
N VAL A 23 2.09 -13.68 -14.38
CA VAL A 23 2.37 -12.36 -14.97
C VAL A 23 1.17 -11.41 -14.93
N GLY A 24 -0.06 -11.92 -15.11
CA GLY A 24 -1.28 -11.09 -15.03
C GLY A 24 -1.61 -10.56 -13.62
N ALA A 25 -1.12 -11.21 -12.56
CA ALA A 25 -1.23 -10.68 -11.19
C ALA A 25 -0.22 -9.55 -10.98
N LEU A 26 1.05 -9.78 -11.37
CA LEU A 26 2.11 -8.77 -11.31
C LEU A 26 1.77 -7.52 -12.14
N ALA A 27 1.20 -7.70 -13.33
CA ALA A 27 0.76 -6.62 -14.20
C ALA A 27 -0.24 -5.68 -13.50
N ARG A 28 -1.21 -6.23 -12.77
CA ARG A 28 -2.19 -5.45 -12.00
C ARG A 28 -1.56 -4.81 -10.77
N MET A 29 -0.69 -5.53 -10.07
CA MET A 29 -0.06 -5.06 -8.84
C MET A 29 0.88 -3.88 -9.07
N TYR A 30 1.66 -3.91 -10.15
CA TYR A 30 2.64 -2.88 -10.48
C TYR A 30 2.15 -1.87 -11.52
N ASP A 31 0.93 -2.02 -12.03
CA ASP A 31 0.36 -1.20 -13.12
C ASP A 31 1.23 -1.20 -14.39
N ILE A 32 1.58 -2.40 -14.86
CA ILE A 32 2.47 -2.63 -15.99
C ILE A 32 1.79 -3.54 -17.00
N HIS A 33 1.97 -3.24 -18.28
CA HIS A 33 1.46 -4.11 -19.34
C HIS A 33 2.09 -5.53 -19.25
N PRO A 34 1.31 -6.62 -19.30
CA PRO A 34 1.82 -7.99 -19.12
C PRO A 34 2.98 -8.34 -20.05
N GLU A 35 2.97 -7.81 -21.27
CA GLU A 35 3.99 -8.08 -22.27
C GLU A 35 5.36 -7.47 -21.92
N THR A 36 5.36 -6.35 -21.22
CA THR A 36 6.57 -5.72 -20.71
C THR A 36 7.26 -6.65 -19.70
N ILE A 37 6.47 -7.25 -18.81
CA ILE A 37 6.97 -8.21 -17.82
C ILE A 37 7.54 -9.46 -18.51
N ARG A 38 6.83 -10.01 -19.52
CA ARG A 38 7.34 -11.17 -20.28
C ARG A 38 8.68 -10.89 -20.95
N THR A 39 8.82 -9.70 -21.52
CA THR A 39 10.08 -9.24 -22.13
C THR A 39 11.19 -9.20 -21.09
N TRP A 40 10.96 -8.58 -19.93
CA TRP A 40 11.97 -8.52 -18.88
C TRP A 40 12.38 -9.88 -18.35
N VAL A 41 11.41 -10.79 -18.15
CA VAL A 41 11.69 -12.17 -17.74
C VAL A 41 12.58 -12.86 -18.78
N ARG A 42 12.26 -12.74 -20.07
CA ARG A 42 13.10 -13.30 -21.13
C ARG A 42 14.52 -12.74 -21.11
N ASP A 43 14.66 -11.43 -20.91
CA ASP A 43 15.95 -10.74 -20.98
C ASP A 43 16.84 -11.01 -19.74
N HIS A 44 16.26 -11.39 -18.60
CA HIS A 44 16.97 -11.55 -17.32
C HIS A 44 16.97 -12.98 -16.77
N ARG A 45 16.21 -13.92 -17.35
CA ARG A 45 16.14 -15.30 -16.82
C ARG A 45 17.51 -15.97 -16.75
N ASP A 46 18.40 -15.67 -17.69
CA ASP A 46 19.70 -16.35 -17.83
C ASP A 46 20.78 -15.66 -16.96
N SER A 47 20.49 -14.48 -16.40
CA SER A 47 21.41 -13.70 -15.57
C SER A 47 21.13 -13.78 -14.07
N ILE A 48 19.96 -14.29 -13.67
CA ILE A 48 19.56 -14.41 -12.27
C ILE A 48 19.91 -15.83 -11.76
N PRO A 49 20.77 -15.97 -10.73
CA PRO A 49 21.05 -17.25 -10.10
C PRO A 49 19.78 -17.85 -9.48
N VAL A 50 19.67 -19.18 -9.48
CA VAL A 50 18.49 -19.88 -8.92
C VAL A 50 18.35 -19.60 -7.42
N GLU A 51 19.46 -19.36 -6.73
CA GLU A 51 19.53 -19.01 -5.31
C GLU A 51 18.92 -17.63 -5.00
N GLU A 52 18.80 -16.75 -6.00
CA GLU A 52 18.18 -15.44 -5.86
C GLU A 52 16.68 -15.42 -6.18
N ILE A 53 16.13 -16.56 -6.62
CA ILE A 53 14.69 -16.72 -6.89
C ILE A 53 14.01 -17.04 -5.55
N PRO A 54 13.10 -16.17 -5.06
CA PRO A 54 12.37 -16.45 -3.84
C PRO A 54 11.63 -17.77 -3.95
N LEU A 55 11.67 -18.59 -2.90
CA LEU A 55 10.81 -19.77 -2.83
C LEU A 55 9.35 -19.32 -2.88
N ALA A 56 8.56 -19.98 -3.74
CA ALA A 56 7.16 -19.61 -3.98
C ALA A 56 6.32 -19.49 -2.69
N ASP A 57 6.65 -20.31 -1.68
CA ASP A 57 5.99 -20.31 -0.37
C ASP A 57 6.31 -19.06 0.47
N GLU A 58 7.55 -18.58 0.46
CA GLU A 58 7.94 -17.37 1.20
C GLU A 58 7.24 -16.13 0.63
N HIS A 59 7.10 -16.07 -0.70
CA HIS A 59 6.41 -14.96 -1.34
C HIS A 59 4.90 -14.98 -1.06
N LEU A 60 4.27 -16.16 -1.06
CA LEU A 60 2.85 -16.29 -0.72
C LEU A 60 2.59 -15.85 0.72
N GLN A 61 3.47 -16.22 1.66
CA GLN A 61 3.40 -15.78 3.05
C GLN A 61 3.57 -14.26 3.18
N GLU A 62 4.51 -13.66 2.45
CA GLU A 62 4.71 -12.21 2.48
C GLU A 62 3.51 -11.46 1.88
N MET A 63 2.90 -11.97 0.80
CA MET A 63 1.66 -11.38 0.26
C MET A 63 0.51 -11.43 1.26
N GLN A 64 0.32 -12.57 1.95
CA GLN A 64 -0.71 -12.70 2.99
C GLN A 64 -0.47 -11.72 4.14
N ARG A 65 0.79 -11.58 4.57
CA ARG A 65 1.19 -10.63 5.61
C ARG A 65 0.89 -9.19 5.19
N LEU A 66 1.23 -8.81 3.96
CA LEU A 66 0.96 -7.47 3.43
C LEU A 66 -0.55 -7.18 3.40
N GLN A 67 -1.36 -8.12 2.94
CA GLN A 67 -2.83 -7.98 2.96
C GLN A 67 -3.37 -7.80 4.38
N GLU A 68 -2.86 -8.55 5.36
CA GLU A 68 -3.27 -8.40 6.75
C GLU A 68 -2.90 -7.02 7.31
N VAL A 69 -1.70 -6.52 6.99
CA VAL A 69 -1.25 -5.18 7.37
C VAL A 69 -2.12 -4.11 6.76
N GLU A 70 -2.47 -4.23 5.47
CA GLU A 70 -3.33 -3.29 4.75
C GLU A 70 -4.73 -3.22 5.38
N GLN A 71 -5.34 -4.39 5.70
CA GLN A 71 -6.63 -4.45 6.39
C GLN A 71 -6.58 -3.82 7.79
N ARG A 72 -5.48 -4.03 8.54
CA ARG A 72 -5.30 -3.41 9.86
C ARG A 72 -5.14 -1.90 9.74
N TYR A 73 -4.43 -1.43 8.71
CA TYR A 73 -4.25 -0.01 8.44
C TYR A 73 -5.59 0.67 8.09
N GLU A 74 -6.38 0.11 7.18
CA GLU A 74 -7.71 0.66 6.83
C GLU A 74 -8.62 0.79 8.05
N LYS A 75 -8.65 -0.25 8.91
CA LYS A 75 -9.40 -0.22 10.17
C LYS A 75 -8.89 0.89 11.10
N ALA A 76 -7.57 1.03 11.24
CA ALA A 76 -6.96 2.06 12.09
C ALA A 76 -7.28 3.46 11.60
N VAL A 77 -7.19 3.72 10.28
CA VAL A 77 -7.54 5.01 9.67
C VAL A 77 -9.00 5.36 9.92
N LYS A 78 -9.92 4.39 9.79
CA LYS A 78 -11.34 4.61 10.06
C LYS A 78 -11.57 5.02 11.53
N VAL A 79 -11.02 4.25 12.47
CA VAL A 79 -11.16 4.55 13.91
C VAL A 79 -10.53 5.90 14.27
N LEU A 80 -9.39 6.24 13.65
CA LEU A 80 -8.75 7.53 13.84
C LEU A 80 -9.64 8.68 13.36
N GLY A 81 -10.23 8.57 12.17
CA GLY A 81 -11.15 9.58 11.64
C GLY A 81 -12.41 9.77 12.51
N GLU A 82 -12.97 8.69 13.03
CA GLU A 82 -14.08 8.74 14.00
C GLU A 82 -13.68 9.51 15.27
N LYS A 83 -12.47 9.28 15.78
CA LYS A 83 -11.94 9.98 16.96
C LYS A 83 -11.60 11.44 16.69
N GLU A 84 -11.07 11.77 15.52
CA GLU A 84 -10.81 13.16 15.13
C GLU A 84 -12.11 13.98 15.03
N LEU A 85 -13.17 13.39 14.46
CA LEU A 85 -14.49 14.02 14.42
C LEU A 85 -15.06 14.26 15.82
N GLU A 86 -14.99 13.26 16.71
CA GLU A 86 -15.41 13.39 18.10
C GLU A 86 -14.66 14.52 18.81
N ILE A 87 -13.33 14.60 18.63
CA ILE A 87 -12.50 15.67 19.19
C ILE A 87 -12.91 17.04 18.65
N GLU A 88 -13.20 17.17 17.36
CA GLU A 88 -13.58 18.45 16.77
C GLU A 88 -14.93 18.94 17.32
N ILE A 89 -15.91 18.04 17.44
CA ILE A 89 -17.21 18.34 18.06
C ILE A 89 -17.02 18.79 19.53
N LEU A 90 -16.21 18.07 20.31
CA LEU A 90 -15.93 18.43 21.70
C LEU A 90 -15.23 19.79 21.82
N ARG A 91 -14.29 20.09 20.92
CA ARG A 91 -13.63 21.41 20.85
C ARG A 91 -14.62 22.52 20.52
N GLU A 92 -15.54 22.29 19.59
CA GLU A 92 -16.58 23.25 19.23
C GLU A 92 -17.52 23.52 20.42
N LEU A 93 -17.93 22.47 21.14
CA LEU A 93 -18.75 22.60 22.36
C LEU A 93 -18.05 23.39 23.46
N LEU A 94 -16.74 23.19 23.64
CA LEU A 94 -15.96 23.99 24.59
C LEU A 94 -15.87 25.46 24.17
N LYS A 95 -15.69 25.77 22.88
CA LYS A 95 -15.69 27.15 22.36
C LYS A 95 -17.05 27.84 22.57
N LYS A 96 -18.15 27.09 22.50
CA LYS A 96 -19.52 27.62 22.71
C LYS A 96 -19.82 27.98 24.17
N LYS A 97 -18.96 27.60 25.13
CA LYS A 97 -19.24 27.75 26.56
C LYS A 97 -18.96 29.13 27.16
N ASP A 98 -18.64 30.18 26.37
CA ASP A 98 -18.90 31.58 26.75
C ASP A 98 -18.60 32.64 25.66
N PRO A 99 -19.61 33.23 25.01
CA PRO A 99 -19.47 34.56 24.40
C PRO A 99 -20.42 35.63 24.97
N ALA A 100 -21.27 35.32 25.96
CA ALA A 100 -22.34 36.22 26.42
C ALA A 100 -22.69 36.07 27.90
N TYR A 101 -21.74 36.34 28.82
CA TYR A 101 -22.15 36.77 30.15
C TYR A 101 -22.74 38.18 30.05
N LEU A 102 -24.04 38.27 30.30
CA LEU A 102 -24.84 39.50 30.39
C LEU A 102 -24.14 40.53 31.29
N LYS A 103 -23.52 41.55 30.69
CA LYS A 103 -22.89 42.69 31.38
C LYS A 103 -23.88 43.79 31.81
N ASN A 104 -25.12 43.45 32.13
CA ASN A 104 -26.07 44.41 32.70
C ASN A 104 -26.89 43.74 33.80
N LEU A 105 -26.31 43.64 34.98
CA LEU A 105 -27.04 43.42 36.22
C LEU A 105 -27.22 44.78 36.90
N LYS A 106 -28.45 45.31 36.83
CA LYS A 106 -29.05 46.45 37.54
C LYS A 106 -28.22 47.72 37.74
#